data_AF-A0A7V3T738-F1
#
_entry.id   AF-A0A7V3T738-F1
#
_cell.length_a   1.000
_cell.length_b   1.000
_cell.length_c   1.000
_cell.angle_alpha   90.00
_cell.angle_beta   90.00
_cell.angle_gamma   90.00
#
_symmetry.space_group_name_H-M   'P 1'
#
loop_
_entity.id
_entity.type
_entity.pdbx_description
1 polymer ?
#
loop_
_entity_poly.entity_id
_entity_poly.type
_entity_poly.pdbx_seq_one_letter_code
_entity_poly.pdbx_strand_id
1 'polypeptide(L)'
;MVRRGASGPAPRGVSRGICSSQAAVARAAKHCGWRRPQGQSRYASAPPPGPESRLGPRVRRTTASGVKHTVQRRASNRGSILKPWVHRASLAPMTARRDHTDTGRPNYKHTRAGSGATACRRCDTPQQPGQPQPSLAQHRFRDVVWAGALAAVLLLSAMPGAKAKDRYDYAWDLQMKLRFRILPYWFDTAQDTNYGGYVLADSATGRGQAKEKQLVSQARMIWGFAHAHRKGYSDEQRNYLDAAAQGYRFLQQHFLDRQHGGYFWKTDLQGRVLNPRKILYGQAFVIYALVEYVRAGGPPEALQAARSLYDTLWQRAHDPKHGGWIEHFEPDWQAILKPMPGVEVEVPGYKSANTHLHMMEALAELAEVTNDPSIKRALAETLDLNKRYFYPRQPGRSCFHRQLNWKPVTDPNSAGLSYGHNVEFAWLMLRAEAVLERRPSWAHFEAHLRHSLRYGYDHQWGGFYARGLDDQPATDADKIWWVQAEGLAALTVAVQYRPDQAYIDALEKLLDFVTRYQADRDGIWLDTLTADGKVKNPAKAHNWKANYHDVRALIMFVEAFPPSEKPVRRRHRGP
;
A
#
# COMPACT_ATOMS: atom_id res chain seq x y z
N MET A 1 -55.48 -54.54 26.31
CA MET A 1 -55.88 -53.42 25.44
C MET A 1 -54.66 -52.92 24.67
N VAL A 2 -54.67 -53.13 23.35
CA VAL A 2 -53.96 -52.41 22.26
C VAL A 2 -52.48 -52.03 22.51
N ARG A 3 -51.50 -52.84 22.05
CA ARG A 3 -50.74 -52.78 20.75
C ARG A 3 -49.97 -51.46 20.55
N ARG A 4 -48.74 -51.34 20.04
CA ARG A 4 -47.62 -52.11 19.43
C ARG A 4 -46.52 -51.03 19.23
N GLY A 5 -45.21 -51.23 19.10
CA GLY A 5 -44.36 -52.40 18.88
C GLY A 5 -42.92 -51.89 18.71
N ALA A 6 -41.97 -52.79 18.99
CA ALA A 6 -40.52 -52.61 18.92
C ALA A 6 -39.95 -52.82 17.50
N SER A 7 -38.62 -52.76 17.42
CA SER A 7 -37.66 -53.18 16.38
C SER A 7 -37.00 -51.99 15.66
N GLY A 8 -35.68 -51.92 15.45
CA GLY A 8 -34.62 -52.92 15.42
C GLY A 8 -33.48 -52.38 14.54
N PRO A 9 -32.33 -53.07 14.39
CA PRO A 9 -30.99 -52.49 14.57
C PRO A 9 -30.14 -52.36 13.28
N ALA A 10 -29.02 -51.62 13.32
CA ALA A 10 -27.86 -51.82 12.41
C ALA A 10 -26.59 -51.01 12.81
N PRO A 11 -25.37 -51.42 12.39
CA PRO A 11 -24.14 -51.29 13.16
C PRO A 11 -22.97 -50.51 12.51
N ARG A 12 -21.92 -50.33 13.33
CA ARG A 12 -20.47 -50.14 13.11
C ARG A 12 -19.94 -50.05 11.66
N GLY A 13 -19.11 -49.03 11.42
CA GLY A 13 -18.10 -48.98 10.35
C GLY A 13 -17.17 -47.76 10.51
N VAL A 14 -15.88 -48.02 10.73
CA VAL A 14 -14.81 -47.07 11.06
C VAL A 14 -13.98 -46.72 9.83
N SER A 15 -13.56 -45.46 9.66
CA SER A 15 -12.17 -44.99 9.44
C SER A 15 -12.14 -43.57 8.84
N ARG A 16 -11.64 -42.57 9.59
CA ARG A 16 -10.28 -41.96 9.54
C ARG A 16 -10.01 -41.17 8.22
N GLY A 17 -9.62 -39.90 8.25
CA GLY A 17 -9.31 -39.06 9.39
C GLY A 17 -8.74 -37.67 9.05
N ILE A 18 -8.37 -37.01 10.14
CA ILE A 18 -7.36 -35.96 10.33
C ILE A 18 -7.73 -34.56 9.82
N CYS A 19 -8.42 -33.84 10.69
CA CYS A 19 -8.31 -32.38 10.83
C CYS A 19 -7.82 -32.11 12.26
N SER A 20 -6.66 -31.46 12.41
CA SER A 20 -6.06 -31.01 13.67
C SER A 20 -5.31 -29.71 13.36
N SER A 21 -5.27 -28.67 14.18
CA SER A 21 -5.81 -28.43 15.52
C SER A 21 -5.51 -26.98 15.87
N GLN A 22 -6.52 -26.20 16.27
CA GLN A 22 -6.35 -25.03 17.13
C GLN A 22 -7.48 -25.06 18.17
N ALA A 23 -7.18 -25.48 19.39
CA ALA A 23 -7.83 -25.00 20.62
C ALA A 23 -7.25 -25.69 21.87
N ALA A 24 -7.18 -24.89 22.93
CA ALA A 24 -7.17 -25.25 24.34
C ALA A 24 -5.84 -25.70 24.98
N VAL A 25 -5.22 -24.77 25.72
CA VAL A 25 -4.80 -25.02 27.11
C VAL A 25 -5.05 -23.76 27.95
N ALA A 26 -6.09 -23.78 28.79
CA ALA A 26 -6.23 -22.87 29.92
C ALA A 26 -7.13 -23.51 30.99
N ARG A 27 -6.51 -24.02 32.07
CA ARG A 27 -6.92 -23.95 33.49
C ARG A 27 -6.25 -25.07 34.29
N ALA A 28 -5.47 -24.69 35.30
CA ALA A 28 -5.74 -24.99 36.71
C ALA A 28 -4.49 -24.70 37.56
N ALA A 29 -4.61 -23.78 38.52
CA ALA A 29 -4.15 -23.96 39.91
C ALA A 29 -4.50 -22.71 40.73
N LYS A 30 -5.41 -22.89 41.69
CA LYS A 30 -5.66 -22.00 42.83
C LYS A 30 -5.09 -22.69 44.07
N HIS A 31 -4.64 -21.85 45.02
CA HIS A 31 -4.46 -22.07 46.47
C HIS A 31 -3.11 -22.56 47.00
N CYS A 32 -2.38 -21.61 47.60
CA CYS A 32 -1.93 -21.52 49.00
C CYS A 32 -1.26 -20.13 49.11
N GLY A 33 -1.45 -19.25 50.09
CA GLY A 33 -1.72 -19.42 51.51
C GLY A 33 -0.55 -18.84 52.31
N TRP A 34 -0.72 -17.62 52.85
CA TRP A 34 -0.03 -17.06 54.03
C TRP A 34 1.47 -16.64 53.96
N ARG A 35 1.73 -15.33 54.12
CA ARG A 35 2.28 -14.66 55.33
C ARG A 35 2.91 -13.29 54.99
N ARG A 36 2.48 -12.24 55.71
CA ARG A 36 3.29 -11.03 55.98
C ARG A 36 4.39 -11.38 56.98
N PRO A 37 5.46 -10.57 57.04
CA PRO A 37 5.71 -9.87 58.28
C PRO A 37 5.99 -8.37 58.10
N GLN A 38 5.53 -7.60 59.09
CA GLN A 38 5.98 -6.26 59.44
C GLN A 38 7.23 -6.34 60.34
N GLY A 39 8.01 -5.26 60.36
CA GLY A 39 9.05 -4.94 61.37
C GLY A 39 10.12 -4.03 60.73
N GLN A 40 9.98 -2.70 60.71
CA GLN A 40 10.29 -1.69 61.76
C GLN A 40 11.70 -1.73 62.37
N SER A 41 12.51 -0.70 62.06
CA SER A 41 13.42 0.09 62.93
C SER A 41 14.28 0.99 62.02
N ARG A 42 14.14 2.33 61.91
CA ARG A 42 14.37 3.50 62.81
C ARG A 42 15.81 4.04 62.85
N TYR A 43 15.87 5.39 62.90
CA TYR A 43 16.99 6.36 63.07
C TYR A 43 17.68 6.86 61.78
N ALA A 44 17.89 8.16 61.49
CA ALA A 44 17.58 9.43 62.18
C ALA A 44 17.74 10.66 61.22
N SER A 45 16.79 11.61 61.31
CA SER A 45 16.86 13.10 61.29
C SER A 45 17.94 13.95 60.55
N ALA A 46 17.49 14.72 59.53
CA ALA A 46 17.29 16.21 59.45
C ALA A 46 18.48 17.24 59.63
N PRO A 47 18.33 18.57 59.33
CA PRO A 47 19.06 19.31 58.26
C PRO A 47 19.79 20.63 58.73
N PRO A 48 19.75 21.78 58.00
CA PRO A 48 20.84 22.51 57.27
C PRO A 48 21.42 23.75 58.03
N PRO A 49 22.28 24.64 57.44
CA PRO A 49 21.83 25.82 56.62
C PRO A 49 22.85 26.40 55.56
N GLY A 50 22.44 27.42 54.78
CA GLY A 50 23.29 28.32 53.93
C GLY A 50 24.05 29.41 54.74
N PRO A 51 24.72 30.46 54.16
CA PRO A 51 24.07 31.56 53.40
C PRO A 51 24.91 32.37 52.33
N GLU A 52 24.19 33.23 51.58
CA GLU A 52 24.43 34.57 50.94
C GLU A 52 25.79 35.17 50.46
N SER A 53 25.79 35.78 49.25
CA SER A 53 25.89 37.26 48.96
C SER A 53 26.29 37.54 47.48
N ARG A 54 25.45 38.19 46.65
CA ARG A 54 25.35 39.63 46.23
C ARG A 54 26.55 40.25 45.47
N LEU A 55 26.34 40.68 44.21
CA LEU A 55 26.36 42.09 43.71
C LEU A 55 26.30 42.17 42.16
N GLY A 56 25.52 43.12 41.61
CA GLY A 56 25.40 43.45 40.17
C GLY A 56 26.46 44.46 39.68
N PRO A 57 26.28 45.07 38.48
CA PRO A 57 25.32 46.20 38.37
C PRO A 57 24.49 46.30 37.06
N ARG A 58 23.45 47.15 37.15
CA ARG A 58 22.56 47.75 36.12
C ARG A 58 23.38 48.70 35.19
N VAL A 59 22.94 49.27 34.05
CA VAL A 59 21.75 50.07 33.64
C VAL A 59 21.89 50.26 32.09
N ARG A 60 20.88 50.20 31.21
CA ARG A 60 20.01 51.32 30.78
C ARG A 60 18.88 50.87 29.83
N ARG A 61 17.69 51.38 30.12
CA ARG A 61 16.55 51.55 29.21
C ARG A 61 16.85 52.67 28.20
N THR A 62 16.34 52.51 26.98
CA THR A 62 15.83 53.63 26.17
C THR A 62 14.48 53.23 25.58
N THR A 63 13.49 54.04 25.91
CA THR A 63 12.15 54.15 25.35
C THR A 63 12.17 54.85 23.99
N ALA A 64 11.25 54.51 23.06
CA ALA A 64 10.35 55.47 22.39
C ALA A 64 9.52 54.79 21.27
N SER A 65 8.20 55.09 21.30
CA SER A 65 7.23 55.31 20.21
C SER A 65 7.49 54.68 18.84
N GLY A 66 6.56 53.94 18.22
CA GLY A 66 5.18 54.34 18.00
C GLY A 66 5.03 54.94 16.60
N VAL A 67 4.73 54.11 15.59
CA VAL A 67 4.18 54.56 14.30
C VAL A 67 3.16 53.52 13.84
N LYS A 68 1.90 53.97 13.75
CA LYS A 68 0.82 53.31 13.00
C LYS A 68 1.07 53.54 11.51
N HIS A 69 1.06 52.48 10.70
CA HIS A 69 0.69 52.58 9.30
C HIS A 69 -0.24 51.43 8.90
N THR A 70 -1.51 51.80 8.72
CA THR A 70 -2.51 51.11 7.92
C THR A 70 -2.11 51.24 6.45
N VAL A 71 -1.79 50.15 5.75
CA VAL A 71 -1.88 50.10 4.27
C VAL A 71 -2.27 48.69 3.80
N GLN A 72 -3.50 48.63 3.30
CA GLN A 72 -4.06 47.82 2.22
C GLN A 72 -3.40 46.48 1.82
N ARG A 73 -4.25 45.45 1.89
CA ARG A 73 -4.23 44.24 1.06
C ARG A 73 -3.85 44.54 -0.38
N ARG A 74 -2.74 43.98 -0.85
CA ARG A 74 -2.54 43.60 -2.25
C ARG A 74 -2.23 42.11 -2.31
N ALA A 75 -3.19 41.35 -2.79
CA ALA A 75 -2.98 40.00 -3.27
C ALA A 75 -2.01 40.06 -4.46
N SER A 76 -0.84 39.43 -4.32
CA SER A 76 0.00 39.10 -5.46
C SER A 76 0.04 37.59 -5.62
N ASN A 77 -0.82 37.11 -6.52
CA ASN A 77 -0.69 35.83 -7.20
C ASN A 77 0.74 35.69 -7.74
N ARG A 78 1.52 34.77 -7.17
CA ARG A 78 2.64 34.13 -7.86
C ARG A 78 2.49 32.63 -7.68
N GLY A 79 1.85 32.00 -8.66
CA GLY A 79 1.77 30.56 -8.76
C GLY A 79 3.17 29.97 -9.03
N SER A 80 3.65 29.14 -8.10
CA SER A 80 4.68 28.16 -8.39
C SER A 80 4.01 26.79 -8.42
N ILE A 81 3.68 26.34 -9.62
CA ILE A 81 3.08 25.04 -9.88
C ILE A 81 4.15 23.97 -9.62
N LEU A 82 3.81 23.04 -8.72
CA LEU A 82 4.53 21.79 -8.45
C LEU A 82 4.79 21.05 -9.76
N LYS A 83 6.07 20.89 -10.12
CA LYS A 83 6.48 20.04 -11.26
C LYS A 83 6.31 18.57 -10.87
N PRO A 84 5.80 17.69 -11.76
CA PRO A 84 5.87 16.25 -11.58
C PRO A 84 7.31 15.80 -11.27
N TRP A 85 7.42 14.85 -10.33
CA TRP A 85 8.60 14.41 -9.58
C TRP A 85 9.88 14.07 -10.38
N VAL A 86 9.81 13.99 -11.72
CA VAL A 86 10.91 13.54 -12.59
C VAL A 86 11.48 14.66 -13.49
N HIS A 87 10.90 15.87 -13.49
CA HIS A 87 11.34 16.94 -14.40
C HIS A 87 12.72 17.58 -14.09
N ARG A 88 13.44 17.15 -13.03
CA ARG A 88 14.79 17.67 -12.74
C ARG A 88 15.92 17.00 -13.53
N ALA A 89 15.68 15.91 -14.25
CA ALA A 89 16.68 15.31 -15.13
C ALA A 89 16.37 15.67 -16.59
N SER A 90 17.03 16.73 -17.09
CA SER A 90 16.98 17.12 -18.51
C SER A 90 17.54 16.00 -19.39
N LEU A 91 16.71 15.44 -20.28
CA LEU A 91 17.14 14.58 -21.38
C LEU A 91 17.00 15.40 -22.67
N ALA A 92 18.14 15.76 -23.26
CA ALA A 92 18.17 16.23 -24.64
C ALA A 92 17.80 15.07 -25.58
N PRO A 93 16.99 15.29 -26.63
CA PRO A 93 16.63 14.22 -27.55
C PRO A 93 17.84 13.83 -28.41
N MET A 94 18.32 12.59 -28.27
CA MET A 94 19.20 11.97 -29.25
C MET A 94 18.37 11.54 -30.46
N THR A 95 18.59 12.19 -31.59
CA THR A 95 18.07 11.80 -32.90
C THR A 95 18.72 10.49 -33.34
N ALA A 96 17.92 9.43 -33.50
CA ALA A 96 18.36 8.19 -34.14
C ALA A 96 18.45 8.40 -35.65
N ARG A 97 19.67 8.39 -36.21
CA ARG A 97 19.90 8.18 -37.64
C ARG A 97 19.67 6.71 -37.97
N ARG A 98 18.83 6.47 -38.98
CA ARG A 98 18.72 5.18 -39.67
C ARG A 98 19.85 5.10 -40.68
N ASP A 99 20.69 4.08 -40.57
CA ASP A 99 21.51 3.63 -41.69
C ASP A 99 21.04 2.25 -42.12
N HIS A 100 20.67 2.18 -43.40
CA HIS A 100 20.42 0.97 -44.17
C HIS A 100 21.75 0.32 -44.53
N THR A 101 21.90 -0.97 -44.30
CA THR A 101 22.69 -1.84 -45.18
C THR A 101 22.04 -3.22 -45.30
N ASP A 102 21.68 -3.50 -46.54
CA ASP A 102 21.24 -4.74 -47.15
C ASP A 102 22.36 -5.79 -47.20
N THR A 103 22.05 -7.08 -47.01
CA THR A 103 22.66 -8.20 -47.75
C THR A 103 21.98 -9.53 -47.40
N GLY A 104 21.41 -10.21 -48.42
CA GLY A 104 21.75 -11.60 -48.72
C GLY A 104 20.85 -12.74 -48.20
N ARG A 105 19.90 -13.19 -49.05
CA ARG A 105 19.37 -14.58 -49.05
C ARG A 105 20.34 -15.53 -49.76
N PRO A 106 20.21 -16.86 -49.53
CA PRO A 106 19.74 -17.69 -50.64
C PRO A 106 18.73 -18.80 -50.27
N ASN A 107 17.93 -19.16 -51.29
CA ASN A 107 16.99 -20.29 -51.37
C ASN A 107 17.73 -21.62 -51.59
N TYR A 108 17.13 -22.76 -51.16
CA TYR A 108 17.10 -23.99 -51.96
C TYR A 108 15.84 -24.83 -51.67
N LYS A 109 15.33 -25.47 -52.73
CA LYS A 109 14.10 -26.28 -52.82
C LYS A 109 14.42 -27.79 -52.90
N HIS A 110 13.46 -28.58 -52.35
CA HIS A 110 13.00 -29.95 -52.68
C HIS A 110 13.93 -31.18 -52.66
N THR A 111 13.45 -32.25 -51.99
CA THR A 111 13.01 -33.54 -52.61
C THR A 111 12.19 -34.43 -51.65
N ARG A 112 11.32 -35.27 -52.23
CA ARG A 112 10.35 -36.24 -51.65
C ARG A 112 10.96 -37.64 -51.41
N ALA A 113 10.35 -38.41 -50.50
CA ALA A 113 9.97 -39.86 -50.55
C ALA A 113 9.92 -40.42 -49.10
N GLY A 114 9.07 -41.35 -48.64
CA GLY A 114 7.97 -42.18 -49.17
C GLY A 114 7.30 -42.88 -47.96
N SER A 115 5.98 -43.01 -47.97
CA SER A 115 5.22 -44.29 -47.93
C SER A 115 5.13 -45.05 -46.60
N GLY A 116 3.91 -45.27 -46.13
CA GLY A 116 3.55 -46.23 -45.09
C GLY A 116 2.08 -46.10 -44.69
N ALA A 117 1.18 -46.64 -45.51
CA ALA A 117 -0.24 -46.75 -45.23
C ALA A 117 -0.58 -48.12 -44.62
N THR A 118 -1.57 -48.18 -43.73
CA THR A 118 -2.37 -49.40 -43.54
C THR A 118 -3.82 -49.01 -43.22
N ALA A 119 -4.73 -49.72 -43.88
CA ALA A 119 -6.13 -49.38 -44.08
C ALA A 119 -7.04 -49.76 -42.92
N CYS A 120 -8.23 -49.15 -42.85
CA CYS A 120 -9.44 -49.84 -42.41
C CYS A 120 -10.68 -49.38 -43.20
N ARG A 121 -11.53 -50.37 -43.54
CA ARG A 121 -12.63 -50.40 -44.53
C ARG A 121 -13.94 -49.78 -43.99
N ARG A 122 -14.73 -49.07 -44.83
CA ARG A 122 -16.09 -49.39 -45.39
C ARG A 122 -17.06 -50.11 -44.43
N CYS A 123 -18.37 -49.90 -44.40
CA CYS A 123 -19.38 -49.02 -45.02
C CYS A 123 -20.74 -49.44 -44.39
N ASP A 124 -21.80 -48.67 -44.71
CA ASP A 124 -23.22 -49.05 -44.82
C ASP A 124 -24.18 -48.90 -43.62
N THR A 125 -25.08 -47.93 -43.81
CA THR A 125 -26.44 -47.78 -43.26
C THR A 125 -27.45 -48.68 -43.97
N PRO A 126 -28.58 -49.02 -43.30
CA PRO A 126 -29.86 -49.31 -43.96
C PRO A 126 -30.95 -48.26 -43.65
N GLN A 127 -31.72 -47.90 -44.69
CA GLN A 127 -32.98 -47.15 -44.63
C GLN A 127 -34.19 -48.05 -44.33
N GLN A 128 -35.26 -47.49 -43.73
CA GLN A 128 -36.67 -47.81 -43.99
C GLN A 128 -37.62 -46.79 -43.27
N PRO A 129 -38.94 -46.69 -43.57
CA PRO A 129 -39.48 -45.64 -44.45
C PRO A 129 -40.67 -44.80 -43.89
N GLY A 130 -40.96 -43.68 -44.56
CA GLY A 130 -42.31 -43.14 -44.83
C GLY A 130 -43.04 -42.37 -43.72
N GLN A 131 -43.48 -41.14 -44.03
CA GLN A 131 -44.75 -40.46 -43.64
C GLN A 131 -44.70 -38.97 -44.10
N PRO A 132 -45.84 -38.27 -44.23
CA PRO A 132 -46.25 -37.55 -45.44
C PRO A 132 -45.77 -36.09 -45.56
N GLN A 133 -45.74 -35.58 -46.79
CA GLN A 133 -45.41 -34.19 -47.10
C GLN A 133 -46.46 -33.21 -46.54
N PRO A 134 -46.05 -32.16 -45.80
CA PRO A 134 -46.86 -30.97 -45.58
C PRO A 134 -46.65 -29.94 -46.70
N SER A 135 -47.68 -29.16 -46.95
CA SER A 135 -47.81 -28.18 -48.02
C SER A 135 -46.80 -27.02 -47.94
N LEU A 136 -46.49 -26.47 -49.12
CA LEU A 136 -45.56 -25.34 -49.40
C LEU A 136 -45.82 -24.04 -48.61
N ALA A 137 -46.87 -23.97 -47.78
CA ALA A 137 -47.19 -22.79 -46.96
C ALA A 137 -46.47 -22.77 -45.59
N GLN A 138 -45.93 -23.89 -45.10
CA GLN A 138 -45.28 -23.96 -43.77
C GLN A 138 -43.77 -23.63 -43.79
N HIS A 139 -43.13 -23.60 -44.95
CA HIS A 139 -41.72 -23.24 -45.06
C HIS A 139 -41.47 -21.73 -45.00
N ARG A 140 -42.40 -20.89 -45.49
CA ARG A 140 -42.21 -19.43 -45.47
C ARG A 140 -42.34 -18.79 -44.08
N PHE A 141 -42.98 -19.45 -43.11
CA PHE A 141 -43.11 -18.90 -41.75
C PHE A 141 -41.91 -19.24 -40.85
N ARG A 142 -41.26 -20.40 -41.03
CA ARG A 142 -40.06 -20.76 -40.26
C ARG A 142 -38.83 -19.98 -40.73
N ASP A 143 -38.70 -19.73 -42.02
CA ASP A 143 -37.55 -18.98 -42.55
C ASP A 143 -37.59 -17.49 -42.19
N VAL A 144 -38.78 -16.90 -42.05
CA VAL A 144 -38.95 -15.51 -41.59
C VAL A 144 -38.73 -15.36 -40.07
N VAL A 145 -39.11 -16.38 -39.27
CA VAL A 145 -38.86 -16.37 -37.82
C VAL A 145 -37.38 -16.64 -37.50
N TRP A 146 -36.68 -17.49 -38.26
CA TRP A 146 -35.24 -17.70 -38.11
C TRP A 146 -34.41 -16.53 -38.67
N ALA A 147 -34.80 -15.93 -39.80
CA ALA A 147 -34.16 -14.72 -40.30
C ALA A 147 -34.41 -13.51 -39.37
N GLY A 148 -35.59 -13.42 -38.75
CA GLY A 148 -35.91 -12.41 -37.74
C GLY A 148 -35.16 -12.61 -36.42
N ALA A 149 -34.95 -13.86 -35.98
CA ALA A 149 -34.15 -14.18 -34.79
C ALA A 149 -32.64 -13.97 -35.03
N LEU A 150 -32.11 -14.32 -36.21
CA LEU A 150 -30.73 -13.99 -36.58
C LEU A 150 -30.53 -12.48 -36.76
N ALA A 151 -31.49 -11.79 -37.36
CA ALA A 151 -31.46 -10.33 -37.50
C ALA A 151 -31.57 -9.65 -36.12
N ALA A 152 -32.35 -10.17 -35.17
CA ALA A 152 -32.40 -9.66 -33.81
C ALA A 152 -31.08 -9.91 -33.04
N VAL A 153 -30.42 -11.06 -33.25
CA VAL A 153 -29.09 -11.35 -32.68
C VAL A 153 -28.00 -10.50 -33.33
N LEU A 154 -28.09 -10.22 -34.63
CA LEU A 154 -27.17 -9.33 -35.37
C LEU A 154 -27.43 -7.84 -35.10
N LEU A 155 -28.68 -7.45 -34.81
CA LEU A 155 -29.05 -6.08 -34.42
C LEU A 155 -28.77 -5.80 -32.93
N LEU A 156 -28.78 -6.82 -32.06
CA LEU A 156 -28.28 -6.72 -30.68
C LEU A 156 -26.74 -6.65 -30.60
N SER A 157 -26.03 -7.09 -31.65
CA SER A 157 -24.57 -6.93 -31.77
C SER A 157 -24.14 -5.65 -32.50
N ALA A 158 -25.10 -4.81 -32.90
CA ALA A 158 -24.87 -3.49 -33.51
C ALA A 158 -25.37 -2.31 -32.65
N MET A 159 -25.59 -2.53 -31.35
CA MET A 159 -25.46 -1.42 -30.39
C MET A 159 -24.01 -0.94 -30.50
N PRO A 160 -23.72 0.38 -30.62
CA PRO A 160 -22.35 0.84 -30.44
C PRO A 160 -21.92 0.38 -29.05
N GLY A 161 -21.10 -0.68 -29.01
CA GLY A 161 -20.60 -1.24 -27.77
C GLY A 161 -20.04 -0.08 -26.97
N ALA A 162 -20.50 0.09 -25.73
CA ALA A 162 -19.97 1.12 -24.86
C ALA A 162 -18.43 1.01 -24.94
N LYS A 163 -17.79 2.06 -25.47
CA LYS A 163 -16.33 2.08 -25.65
C LYS A 163 -15.73 1.64 -24.32
N ALA A 164 -14.83 0.65 -24.34
CA ALA A 164 -14.12 0.24 -23.15
C ALA A 164 -13.51 1.49 -22.49
N LYS A 165 -13.75 1.62 -21.19
CA LYS A 165 -13.34 2.78 -20.41
C LYS A 165 -11.81 2.90 -20.48
N ASP A 166 -11.30 4.05 -20.89
CA ASP A 166 -9.84 4.27 -20.92
C ASP A 166 -9.36 4.95 -19.63
N ARG A 167 -8.05 5.04 -19.43
CA ARG A 167 -7.46 5.63 -18.22
C ARG A 167 -7.94 7.06 -17.91
N TYR A 168 -8.30 7.88 -18.90
CA TYR A 168 -8.78 9.24 -18.64
C TYR A 168 -10.21 9.24 -18.12
N ASP A 169 -11.06 8.35 -18.63
CA ASP A 169 -12.38 8.10 -18.05
C ASP A 169 -12.25 7.59 -16.59
N TYR A 170 -11.26 6.74 -16.30
CA TYR A 170 -10.99 6.30 -14.91
C TYR A 170 -10.54 7.45 -14.03
N ALA A 171 -9.68 8.34 -14.53
CA ALA A 171 -9.20 9.47 -13.76
C ALA A 171 -10.34 10.42 -13.36
N TRP A 172 -11.29 10.69 -14.25
CA TRP A 172 -12.49 11.46 -13.91
C TRP A 172 -13.28 10.81 -12.76
N ASP A 173 -13.64 9.53 -12.91
CA ASP A 173 -14.45 8.83 -11.91
C ASP A 173 -13.74 8.73 -10.56
N LEU A 174 -12.44 8.47 -10.57
CA LEU A 174 -11.62 8.38 -9.37
C LEU A 174 -11.45 9.75 -8.70
N GLN A 175 -11.30 10.84 -9.47
CA GLN A 175 -11.28 12.19 -8.92
C GLN A 175 -12.61 12.51 -8.20
N MET A 176 -13.75 12.15 -8.81
CA MET A 176 -15.06 12.35 -8.18
C MET A 176 -15.22 11.46 -6.93
N LYS A 177 -14.79 10.20 -6.97
CA LYS A 177 -14.82 9.31 -5.80
C LYS A 177 -13.92 9.81 -4.68
N LEU A 178 -12.69 10.25 -4.98
CA LEU A 178 -11.79 10.84 -4.01
C LEU A 178 -12.45 12.01 -3.28
N ARG A 179 -13.00 12.96 -4.04
CA ARG A 179 -13.59 14.19 -3.49
C ARG A 179 -14.88 13.93 -2.71
N PHE A 180 -15.77 13.10 -3.23
CA PHE A 180 -17.14 13.02 -2.71
C PHE A 180 -17.45 11.75 -1.92
N ARG A 181 -16.54 10.77 -1.88
CA ARG A 181 -16.78 9.48 -1.22
C ARG A 181 -15.63 9.05 -0.31
N ILE A 182 -14.43 8.89 -0.88
CA ILE A 182 -13.27 8.26 -0.19
C ILE A 182 -12.73 9.16 0.92
N LEU A 183 -12.36 10.41 0.62
CA LEU A 183 -11.82 11.32 1.64
C LEU A 183 -12.88 11.73 2.67
N PRO A 184 -14.15 12.00 2.28
CA PRO A 184 -15.25 12.15 3.23
C PRO A 184 -15.41 10.97 4.20
N TYR A 185 -15.37 9.72 3.71
CA TYR A 185 -15.45 8.55 4.57
C TYR A 185 -14.37 8.55 5.65
N TRP A 186 -13.11 8.80 5.31
CA TRP A 186 -12.05 8.81 6.31
C TRP A 186 -12.23 9.94 7.33
N PHE A 187 -12.61 11.15 6.88
CA PHE A 187 -12.83 12.27 7.78
C PHE A 187 -14.00 12.06 8.74
N ASP A 188 -15.12 11.56 8.23
CA ASP A 188 -16.38 11.45 8.96
C ASP A 188 -16.37 10.23 9.90
N THR A 189 -15.53 9.23 9.65
CA THR A 189 -15.61 7.93 10.36
C THR A 189 -14.39 7.57 11.18
N ALA A 190 -13.20 8.10 10.86
CA ALA A 190 -11.96 7.65 11.50
C ALA A 190 -11.51 8.55 12.65
N GLN A 191 -11.96 9.80 12.75
CA GLN A 191 -11.51 10.71 13.80
C GLN A 191 -12.12 10.36 15.15
N ASP A 192 -11.30 10.28 16.20
CA ASP A 192 -11.77 10.09 17.57
C ASP A 192 -11.99 11.44 18.25
N THR A 193 -13.26 11.86 18.33
CA THR A 193 -13.65 13.12 18.96
C THR A 193 -13.65 13.08 20.49
N ASN A 194 -13.53 11.89 21.10
CA ASN A 194 -13.52 11.75 22.56
C ASN A 194 -12.11 11.92 23.14
N TYR A 195 -11.11 11.28 22.52
CA TYR A 195 -9.74 11.23 23.05
C TYR A 195 -8.67 11.78 22.09
N GLY A 196 -9.05 12.19 20.88
CA GLY A 196 -8.11 12.59 19.83
C GLY A 196 -7.45 11.41 19.12
N GLY A 197 -6.77 11.68 18.02
CA GLY A 197 -6.23 10.66 17.13
C GLY A 197 -7.33 10.01 16.28
N TYR A 198 -7.08 8.76 15.87
CA TYR A 198 -7.96 8.05 14.94
C TYR A 198 -8.31 6.66 15.42
N VAL A 199 -9.54 6.24 15.18
CA VAL A 199 -10.10 4.93 15.47
C VAL A 199 -10.46 4.24 14.16
N LEU A 200 -9.77 3.13 13.87
CA LEU A 200 -9.94 2.37 12.63
C LEU A 200 -10.53 0.99 12.95
N ALA A 201 -11.83 0.82 12.75
CA ALA A 201 -12.52 -0.46 12.93
C ALA A 201 -13.80 -0.50 12.09
N ASP A 202 -13.66 -0.65 10.78
CA ASP A 202 -14.80 -0.70 9.87
C ASP A 202 -14.65 -1.77 8.78
N SER A 203 -15.77 -2.27 8.30
CA SER A 203 -15.87 -3.33 7.29
C SER A 203 -17.12 -3.16 6.43
N ALA A 204 -17.19 -3.85 5.29
CA ALA A 204 -18.40 -3.89 4.48
C ALA A 204 -19.62 -4.51 5.21
N THR A 205 -19.37 -5.27 6.29
CA THR A 205 -20.40 -5.88 7.13
C THR A 205 -20.77 -5.03 8.36
N GLY A 206 -20.19 -3.83 8.49
CA GLY A 206 -20.47 -2.89 9.57
C GLY A 206 -19.25 -2.54 10.42
N ARG A 207 -19.44 -1.58 11.33
CA ARG A 207 -18.38 -1.07 12.22
C ARG A 207 -18.09 -2.04 13.35
N GLY A 208 -16.81 -2.29 13.59
CA GLY A 208 -16.32 -3.01 14.74
C GLY A 208 -16.04 -2.07 15.92
N GLN A 209 -15.41 -2.63 16.96
CA GLN A 209 -14.94 -1.86 18.12
C GLN A 209 -13.41 -1.88 18.13
N ALA A 210 -12.78 -0.72 17.92
CA ALA A 210 -11.36 -0.57 18.17
C ALA A 210 -11.08 -0.61 19.68
N LYS A 211 -9.94 -1.18 20.06
CA LYS A 211 -9.49 -1.27 21.46
C LYS A 211 -8.20 -0.49 21.71
N GLU A 212 -7.53 -0.07 20.64
CA GLU A 212 -6.17 0.43 20.66
C GLU A 212 -5.95 1.39 19.49
N LYS A 213 -4.88 2.18 19.59
CA LYS A 213 -4.36 3.04 18.53
C LYS A 213 -2.91 2.66 18.30
N GLN A 214 -2.55 2.32 17.06
CA GLN A 214 -1.21 1.90 16.68
C GLN A 214 -0.44 3.02 16.00
N LEU A 215 0.87 3.10 16.26
CA LEU A 215 1.74 4.16 15.75
C LEU A 215 1.64 4.32 14.23
N VAL A 216 1.65 3.19 13.51
CA VAL A 216 1.59 3.17 12.04
C VAL A 216 0.30 3.76 11.52
N SER A 217 -0.86 3.35 12.04
CA SER A 217 -2.15 3.87 11.60
C SER A 217 -2.33 5.34 11.96
N GLN A 218 -1.89 5.77 13.15
CA GLN A 218 -1.94 7.18 13.53
C GLN A 218 -1.10 8.04 12.58
N ALA A 219 0.15 7.64 12.33
CA ALA A 219 1.04 8.37 11.43
C ALA A 219 0.52 8.40 9.98
N ARG A 220 0.02 7.26 9.46
CA ARG A 220 -0.56 7.18 8.12
C ARG A 220 -1.78 8.08 7.96
N MET A 221 -2.65 8.17 8.96
CA MET A 221 -3.81 9.08 8.92
C MET A 221 -3.41 10.56 8.96
N ILE A 222 -2.39 10.94 9.76
CA ILE A 222 -1.81 12.30 9.73
C ILE A 222 -1.32 12.61 8.31
N TRP A 223 -0.52 11.70 7.74
CA TRP A 223 0.00 11.86 6.38
C TRP A 223 -1.13 11.98 5.35
N GLY A 224 -2.12 11.08 5.40
CA GLY A 224 -3.21 11.03 4.42
C GLY A 224 -4.07 12.28 4.41
N PHE A 225 -4.38 12.83 5.58
CA PHE A 225 -5.12 14.09 5.69
C PHE A 225 -4.26 15.31 5.27
N ALA A 226 -2.99 15.35 5.67
CA ALA A 226 -2.07 16.40 5.23
C ALA A 226 -1.89 16.40 3.71
N HIS A 227 -1.74 15.21 3.12
CA HIS A 227 -1.61 15.04 1.69
C HIS A 227 -2.88 15.48 0.95
N ALA A 228 -4.06 15.03 1.39
CA ALA A 228 -5.34 15.44 0.83
C ALA A 228 -5.55 16.96 0.87
N HIS A 229 -5.17 17.61 1.98
CA HIS A 229 -5.21 19.06 2.11
C HIS A 229 -4.31 19.74 1.07
N ARG A 230 -3.04 19.33 0.99
CA ARG A 230 -2.05 19.90 0.05
C ARG A 230 -2.45 19.72 -1.42
N LYS A 231 -3.24 18.70 -1.71
CA LYS A 231 -3.80 18.40 -3.03
C LYS A 231 -5.12 19.11 -3.34
N GLY A 232 -5.59 19.97 -2.44
CA GLY A 232 -6.77 20.83 -2.68
C GLY A 232 -8.11 20.12 -2.52
N TYR A 233 -8.16 19.02 -1.76
CA TYR A 233 -9.41 18.32 -1.50
C TYR A 233 -10.18 18.86 -0.28
N SER A 234 -9.58 19.72 0.55
CA SER A 234 -10.30 20.36 1.64
C SER A 234 -11.37 21.31 1.11
N ASP A 235 -12.49 21.37 1.82
CA ASP A 235 -13.59 22.29 1.57
C ASP A 235 -14.11 22.90 2.89
N GLU A 236 -15.16 23.72 2.81
CA GLU A 236 -15.76 24.38 3.97
C GLU A 236 -16.34 23.39 5.01
N GLN A 237 -16.68 22.17 4.60
CA GLN A 237 -17.26 21.15 5.48
C GLN A 237 -16.19 20.25 6.10
N ARG A 238 -15.07 20.02 5.38
CA ARG A 238 -14.02 19.08 5.77
C ARG A 238 -12.64 19.72 5.63
N ASN A 239 -12.14 20.24 6.74
CA ASN A 239 -10.77 20.74 6.84
C ASN A 239 -9.79 19.60 7.15
N TYR A 240 -9.13 19.07 6.11
CA TYR A 240 -8.16 17.99 6.28
C TYR A 240 -6.88 18.42 7.01
N LEU A 241 -6.51 19.71 6.99
CA LEU A 241 -5.38 20.18 7.78
C LEU A 241 -5.66 20.08 9.29
N ASP A 242 -6.88 20.41 9.71
CA ASP A 242 -7.30 20.28 11.11
C ASP A 242 -7.37 18.81 11.55
N ALA A 243 -7.84 17.93 10.65
CA ALA A 243 -7.84 16.48 10.89
C ALA A 243 -6.41 15.92 11.03
N ALA A 244 -5.44 16.42 10.27
CA ALA A 244 -4.02 16.08 10.47
C ALA A 244 -3.48 16.65 11.79
N ALA A 245 -3.83 17.90 12.11
CA ALA A 245 -3.38 18.59 13.31
C ALA A 245 -3.82 17.90 14.61
N GLN A 246 -5.05 17.39 14.67
CA GLN A 246 -5.54 16.68 15.85
C GLN A 246 -4.83 15.33 16.06
N GLY A 247 -4.54 14.60 14.97
CA GLY A 247 -3.70 13.41 15.04
C GLY A 247 -2.27 13.71 15.47
N TYR A 248 -1.67 14.78 14.94
CA TYR A 248 -0.35 15.25 15.38
C TYR A 248 -0.31 15.53 16.88
N ARG A 249 -1.27 16.28 17.41
CA ARG A 249 -1.37 16.56 18.86
C ARG A 249 -1.47 15.27 19.68
N PHE A 250 -2.32 14.34 19.27
CA PHE A 250 -2.47 13.05 19.94
C PHE A 250 -1.16 12.24 19.93
N LEU A 251 -0.47 12.20 18.80
CA LEU A 251 0.83 11.54 18.64
C LEU A 251 1.90 12.14 19.58
N GLN A 252 2.01 13.47 19.62
CA GLN A 252 2.97 14.16 20.51
C GLN A 252 2.61 14.00 22.00
N GLN A 253 1.33 13.90 22.33
CA GLN A 253 0.90 13.77 23.71
C GLN A 253 1.13 12.36 24.26
N HIS A 254 0.77 11.32 23.49
CA HIS A 254 0.63 9.96 23.99
C HIS A 254 1.65 8.95 23.44
N PHE A 255 2.20 9.18 22.26
CA PHE A 255 3.15 8.26 21.64
C PHE A 255 4.60 8.69 21.85
N LEU A 256 4.87 9.99 21.86
CA LEU A 256 6.22 10.50 22.09
C LEU A 256 6.73 10.09 23.48
N ASP A 257 7.81 9.34 23.51
CA ASP A 257 8.56 9.05 24.72
C ASP A 257 9.51 10.22 25.02
N ARG A 258 9.12 11.05 25.97
CA ARG A 258 9.92 12.21 26.39
C ARG A 258 11.17 11.83 27.18
N GLN A 259 11.26 10.60 27.69
CA GLN A 259 12.39 10.14 28.49
C GLN A 259 13.54 9.64 27.61
N HIS A 260 13.25 8.80 26.62
CA HIS A 260 14.28 8.18 25.78
C HIS A 260 14.25 8.62 24.30
N GLY A 261 13.28 9.45 23.92
CA GLY A 261 13.02 9.77 22.52
C GLY A 261 12.34 8.63 21.76
N GLY A 262 11.96 8.91 20.51
CA GLY A 262 11.15 7.98 19.72
C GLY A 262 9.70 7.88 20.17
N TYR A 263 8.95 7.03 19.51
CA TYR A 263 7.52 6.87 19.72
C TYR A 263 7.18 5.45 20.14
N PHE A 264 6.29 5.29 21.12
CA PHE A 264 5.80 4.00 21.56
C PHE A 264 5.02 3.30 20.44
N TRP A 265 5.00 1.97 20.42
CA TRP A 265 4.31 1.22 19.39
C TRP A 265 2.79 1.42 19.43
N LYS A 266 2.21 1.44 20.64
CA LYS A 266 0.75 1.32 20.79
C LYS A 266 0.20 1.86 22.10
N THR A 267 -0.99 2.44 22.03
CA THR A 267 -1.78 2.88 23.18
C THR A 267 -3.18 2.26 23.16
N ASP A 268 -3.89 2.37 24.28
CA ASP A 268 -5.34 2.23 24.28
C ASP A 268 -6.01 3.46 23.63
N LEU A 269 -7.34 3.51 23.65
CA LEU A 269 -8.09 4.63 23.07
C LEU A 269 -7.85 5.96 23.81
N GLN A 270 -7.59 5.94 25.12
CA GLN A 270 -7.32 7.15 25.91
C GLN A 270 -5.88 7.63 25.77
N GLY A 271 -5.02 6.86 25.13
CA GLY A 271 -3.60 7.18 24.98
C GLY A 271 -2.73 6.68 26.14
N ARG A 272 -3.20 5.70 26.94
CA ARG A 272 -2.32 4.97 27.87
C ARG A 272 -1.49 3.96 27.09
N VAL A 273 -0.18 3.95 27.32
CA VAL A 273 0.75 3.09 26.59
C VAL A 273 0.48 1.61 26.90
N LEU A 274 0.21 0.81 25.87
CA LEU A 274 0.03 -0.63 25.95
C LEU A 274 1.30 -1.39 25.54
N ASN A 275 2.01 -0.88 24.54
CA ASN A 275 3.27 -1.44 24.08
C ASN A 275 4.31 -0.31 23.95
N PRO A 276 5.25 -0.20 24.90
CA PRO A 276 6.22 0.89 24.94
C PRO A 276 7.44 0.65 24.04
N ARG A 277 7.50 -0.47 23.32
CA ARG A 277 8.65 -0.79 22.47
C ARG A 277 8.77 0.16 21.28
N LYS A 278 10.00 0.29 20.79
CA LYS A 278 10.30 1.04 19.56
C LYS A 278 10.48 0.04 18.44
N ILE A 279 9.56 0.08 17.48
CA ILE A 279 9.67 -0.69 16.25
C ILE A 279 9.96 0.29 15.13
N LEU A 280 11.09 0.09 14.44
CA LEU A 280 11.63 1.08 13.53
C LEU A 280 10.71 1.34 12.33
N TYR A 281 10.02 0.30 11.86
CA TYR A 281 8.91 0.43 10.90
C TYR A 281 7.95 1.57 11.25
N GLY A 282 7.45 1.61 12.48
CA GLY A 282 6.55 2.67 12.94
C GLY A 282 7.22 4.03 13.07
N GLN A 283 8.50 4.06 13.48
CA GLN A 283 9.26 5.32 13.55
C GLN A 283 9.42 5.97 12.17
N ALA A 284 9.65 5.17 11.12
CA ALA A 284 9.76 5.65 9.74
C ALA A 284 8.49 6.41 9.32
N PHE A 285 7.31 5.85 9.61
CA PHE A 285 6.04 6.51 9.31
C PHE A 285 5.84 7.81 10.06
N VAL A 286 6.37 7.95 11.29
CA VAL A 286 6.30 9.23 12.00
C VAL A 286 7.08 10.31 11.26
N ILE A 287 8.34 10.05 10.89
CA ILE A 287 9.13 11.01 10.10
C ILE A 287 8.36 11.41 8.84
N TYR A 288 7.88 10.42 8.10
CA TYR A 288 7.17 10.62 6.85
C TYR A 288 5.88 11.45 7.02
N ALA A 289 5.08 11.16 8.05
CA ALA A 289 3.86 11.89 8.36
C ALA A 289 4.12 13.34 8.77
N LEU A 290 5.13 13.57 9.62
CA LEU A 290 5.46 14.92 10.10
C LEU A 290 5.99 15.81 8.97
N VAL A 291 6.80 15.26 8.05
CA VAL A 291 7.28 16.00 6.88
C VAL A 291 6.11 16.43 5.98
N GLU A 292 5.17 15.53 5.68
CA GLU A 292 4.01 15.88 4.86
C GLU A 292 3.08 16.87 5.58
N TYR A 293 2.91 16.73 6.90
CA TYR A 293 2.12 17.68 7.70
C TYR A 293 2.70 19.09 7.64
N VAL A 294 4.02 19.26 7.73
CA VAL A 294 4.69 20.56 7.59
C VAL A 294 4.48 21.12 6.18
N ARG A 295 4.60 20.30 5.13
CA ARG A 295 4.32 20.73 3.74
C ARG A 295 2.87 21.18 3.53
N ALA A 296 1.94 20.64 4.30
CA ALA A 296 0.53 21.01 4.25
C ALA A 296 0.22 22.30 5.04
N GLY A 297 1.19 22.91 5.72
CA GLY A 297 1.00 24.10 6.55
C GLY A 297 1.00 23.83 8.06
N GLY A 298 1.42 22.64 8.49
CA GLY A 298 1.70 22.33 9.89
C GLY A 298 2.82 23.21 10.47
N PRO A 299 2.89 23.31 11.80
CA PRO A 299 3.83 24.21 12.47
C PRO A 299 5.29 23.69 12.36
N PRO A 300 6.30 24.57 12.39
CA PRO A 300 7.71 24.19 12.21
C PRO A 300 8.24 23.19 13.26
N GLU A 301 7.62 23.13 14.43
CA GLU A 301 7.89 22.17 15.49
C GLU A 301 7.70 20.72 15.03
N ALA A 302 6.80 20.46 14.08
CA ALA A 302 6.64 19.13 13.50
C ALA A 302 7.88 18.70 12.69
N LEU A 303 8.53 19.62 11.97
CA LEU A 303 9.80 19.33 11.28
C LEU A 303 10.94 19.10 12.28
N GLN A 304 10.99 19.89 13.35
CA GLN A 304 11.97 19.70 14.43
C GLN A 304 11.80 18.33 15.11
N ALA A 305 10.56 17.88 15.32
CA ALA A 305 10.27 16.56 15.86
C ALA A 305 10.67 15.43 14.89
N ALA A 306 10.43 15.58 13.59
CA ALA A 306 10.90 14.63 12.56
C ALA A 306 12.43 14.53 12.53
N ARG A 307 13.11 15.67 12.59
CA ARG A 307 14.58 15.75 12.65
C ARG A 307 15.13 15.11 13.92
N SER A 308 14.59 15.46 15.08
CA SER A 308 15.02 14.89 16.37
C SER A 308 14.82 13.38 16.42
N LEU A 309 13.73 12.88 15.82
CA LEU A 309 13.51 11.46 15.65
C LEU A 309 14.60 10.84 14.78
N TYR A 310 14.87 11.38 13.59
CA TYR A 310 15.97 10.90 12.74
C TYR A 310 17.31 10.85 13.47
N ASP A 311 17.69 11.91 14.18
CA ASP A 311 18.95 11.96 14.91
C ASP A 311 19.02 10.85 15.97
N THR A 312 17.90 10.57 16.65
CA THR A 312 17.77 9.44 17.59
C THR A 312 17.94 8.10 16.87
N LEU A 313 17.26 7.89 15.73
CA LEU A 313 17.35 6.64 14.97
C LEU A 313 18.78 6.41 14.46
N TRP A 314 19.43 7.46 13.96
CA TRP A 314 20.81 7.37 13.49
C TRP A 314 21.76 6.97 14.63
N GLN A 315 21.60 7.55 15.82
CA GLN A 315 22.47 7.25 16.96
C GLN A 315 22.20 5.88 17.60
N ARG A 316 20.94 5.43 17.61
CA ARG A 316 20.50 4.28 18.41
C ARG A 316 20.16 3.04 17.60
N ALA A 317 19.74 3.21 16.35
CA ALA A 317 19.19 2.14 15.52
C ALA A 317 19.95 1.86 14.22
N HIS A 318 20.79 2.79 13.76
CA HIS A 318 21.75 2.49 12.69
C HIS A 318 22.76 1.46 13.20
N ASP A 319 23.13 0.52 12.33
CA ASP A 319 24.13 -0.50 12.62
C ASP A 319 25.51 0.00 12.16
N PRO A 320 26.38 0.45 13.09
CA PRO A 320 27.66 1.04 12.71
C PRO A 320 28.66 0.02 12.13
N LYS A 321 28.39 -1.28 12.31
CA LYS A 321 29.30 -2.35 11.88
C LYS A 321 28.99 -2.82 10.46
N HIS A 322 27.71 -2.99 10.15
CA HIS A 322 27.27 -3.56 8.87
C HIS A 322 26.44 -2.58 8.02
N GLY A 323 26.09 -1.42 8.54
CA GLY A 323 25.17 -0.48 7.91
C GLY A 323 23.70 -0.94 7.98
N GLY A 324 22.82 -0.06 7.51
CA GLY A 324 21.38 -0.25 7.59
C GLY A 324 20.86 -0.21 9.02
N TRP A 325 19.67 -0.76 9.23
CA TRP A 325 18.87 -0.46 10.41
C TRP A 325 18.53 -1.71 11.22
N ILE A 326 18.57 -1.60 12.55
CA ILE A 326 18.08 -2.62 13.48
C ILE A 326 16.59 -2.35 13.74
N GLU A 327 15.80 -3.41 13.83
CA GLU A 327 14.35 -3.36 13.73
C GLU A 327 13.62 -3.03 15.06
N HIS A 328 14.03 -3.68 16.16
CA HIS A 328 13.25 -3.71 17.40
C HIS A 328 14.08 -3.29 18.61
N PHE A 329 13.47 -2.50 19.49
CA PHE A 329 14.09 -2.05 20.72
C PHE A 329 13.11 -2.02 21.89
N GLU A 330 13.65 -2.23 23.08
CA GLU A 330 13.01 -1.84 24.33
C GLU A 330 12.94 -0.29 24.43
N PRO A 331 12.16 0.29 25.36
CA PRO A 331 11.92 1.73 25.42
C PRO A 331 13.19 2.59 25.53
N ASP A 332 14.23 2.06 26.16
CA ASP A 332 15.54 2.69 26.38
C ASP A 332 16.52 2.53 25.20
N TRP A 333 16.05 2.02 24.06
CA TRP A 333 16.84 1.69 22.87
C TRP A 333 17.81 0.51 23.03
N GLN A 334 17.60 -0.39 24.00
CA GLN A 334 18.27 -1.69 23.97
C GLN A 334 17.69 -2.56 22.84
N ALA A 335 18.55 -3.03 21.94
CA ALA A 335 18.14 -3.83 20.78
C ALA A 335 17.57 -5.20 21.19
N ILE A 336 16.43 -5.57 20.61
CA ILE A 336 15.81 -6.88 20.78
C ILE A 336 16.22 -7.77 19.60
N LEU A 337 17.12 -8.72 19.86
CA LEU A 337 17.73 -9.55 18.82
C LEU A 337 17.20 -10.99 18.77
N LYS A 338 16.26 -11.34 19.65
CA LYS A 338 15.68 -12.68 19.72
C LYS A 338 14.14 -12.57 19.73
N PRO A 339 13.43 -13.54 19.13
CA PRO A 339 11.98 -13.57 19.19
C PRO A 339 11.48 -13.52 20.64
N MET A 340 10.53 -12.64 20.91
CA MET A 340 9.90 -12.51 22.23
C MET A 340 8.46 -11.98 22.11
N PRO A 341 7.58 -12.25 23.10
CA PRO A 341 6.21 -11.78 23.07
C PRO A 341 6.10 -10.25 23.00
N GLY A 342 5.14 -9.75 22.21
CA GLY A 342 4.82 -8.33 22.06
C GLY A 342 5.67 -7.59 21.03
N VAL A 343 6.42 -8.31 20.18
CA VAL A 343 6.85 -7.81 18.88
C VAL A 343 5.77 -8.21 17.86
N GLU A 344 5.07 -7.21 17.33
CA GLU A 344 3.84 -7.42 16.54
C GLU A 344 4.08 -7.43 15.02
N VAL A 345 5.25 -6.98 14.57
CA VAL A 345 5.62 -6.89 13.16
C VAL A 345 7.11 -7.07 12.98
N GLU A 346 7.52 -7.66 11.87
CA GLU A 346 8.89 -8.08 11.56
C GLU A 346 9.50 -9.05 12.59
N VAL A 347 10.68 -9.58 12.26
CA VAL A 347 11.34 -10.63 13.05
C VAL A 347 12.54 -10.06 13.80
N PRO A 348 12.56 -10.12 15.14
CA PRO A 348 13.72 -9.69 15.94
C PRO A 348 15.01 -10.38 15.52
N GLY A 349 16.09 -9.60 15.48
CA GLY A 349 17.41 -10.09 15.07
C GLY A 349 17.64 -10.14 13.56
N TYR A 350 16.64 -9.83 12.74
CA TYR A 350 16.79 -9.65 11.29
C TYR A 350 16.71 -8.18 10.89
N LYS A 351 17.32 -7.86 9.75
CA LYS A 351 17.01 -6.66 8.97
C LYS A 351 15.88 -7.03 8.01
N SER A 352 14.83 -6.21 7.96
CA SER A 352 13.68 -6.45 7.08
C SER A 352 13.68 -5.54 5.85
N ALA A 353 13.20 -6.09 4.73
CA ALA A 353 12.96 -5.33 3.50
C ALA A 353 11.93 -4.23 3.73
N ASN A 354 10.89 -4.55 4.52
CA ASN A 354 9.80 -3.65 4.84
C ASN A 354 10.28 -2.36 5.54
N THR A 355 11.08 -2.50 6.60
CA THR A 355 11.62 -1.35 7.33
C THR A 355 12.63 -0.57 6.51
N HIS A 356 13.51 -1.25 5.76
CA HIS A 356 14.47 -0.52 4.91
C HIS A 356 13.78 0.21 3.76
N LEU A 357 12.68 -0.32 3.22
CA LEU A 357 11.84 0.34 2.22
C LEU A 357 11.21 1.61 2.78
N HIS A 358 10.54 1.54 3.93
CA HIS A 358 9.87 2.72 4.50
C HIS A 358 10.83 3.71 5.19
N MET A 359 12.00 3.25 5.66
CA MET A 359 13.07 4.17 6.04
C MET A 359 13.58 4.95 4.83
N MET A 360 13.76 4.30 3.66
CA MET A 360 14.15 4.98 2.42
C MET A 360 13.09 6.02 2.01
N GLU A 361 11.81 5.66 2.08
CA GLU A 361 10.70 6.58 1.82
C GLU A 361 10.72 7.79 2.76
N ALA A 362 10.81 7.58 4.07
CA ALA A 362 10.84 8.64 5.06
C ALA A 362 12.08 9.56 4.90
N LEU A 363 13.25 8.97 4.65
CA LEU A 363 14.51 9.70 4.47
C LEU A 363 14.51 10.50 3.17
N ALA A 364 13.87 10.02 2.09
CA ALA A 364 13.74 10.78 0.85
C ALA A 364 12.98 12.09 1.09
N GLU A 365 11.86 12.02 1.79
CA GLU A 365 11.06 13.22 2.06
C GLU A 365 11.76 14.16 3.07
N LEU A 366 12.38 13.61 4.12
CA LEU A 366 13.11 14.41 5.11
C LEU A 366 14.36 15.08 4.50
N ALA A 367 15.12 14.37 3.66
CA ALA A 367 16.28 14.92 2.97
C ALA A 367 15.90 16.04 1.99
N GLU A 368 14.75 15.95 1.32
CA GLU A 368 14.30 17.01 0.41
C GLU A 368 13.94 18.30 1.15
N VAL A 369 13.17 18.21 2.25
CA VAL A 369 12.73 19.39 2.99
C VAL A 369 13.86 20.06 3.79
N THR A 370 14.81 19.27 4.30
CA THR A 370 15.93 19.81 5.10
C THR A 370 17.15 20.17 4.26
N ASN A 371 17.32 19.54 3.09
CA ASN A 371 18.55 19.55 2.31
C ASN A 371 19.82 19.22 3.13
N ASP A 372 19.68 18.43 4.21
CA ASP A 372 20.79 18.10 5.10
C ASP A 372 21.70 17.02 4.47
N PRO A 373 23.01 17.29 4.31
CA PRO A 373 23.95 16.32 3.73
C PRO A 373 24.06 15.00 4.49
N SER A 374 23.87 14.98 5.81
CA SER A 374 23.89 13.75 6.62
C SER A 374 22.70 12.85 6.33
N ILE A 375 21.51 13.44 6.17
CA ILE A 375 20.28 12.72 5.84
C ILE A 375 20.35 12.20 4.40
N LYS A 376 20.91 13.00 3.47
CA LYS A 376 21.20 12.54 2.09
C LYS A 376 22.16 11.36 2.08
N ARG A 377 23.19 11.33 2.93
CA ARG A 377 24.09 10.16 3.06
C ARG A 377 23.35 8.92 3.59
N ALA A 378 22.51 9.07 4.61
CA ALA A 378 21.72 7.97 5.15
C ALA A 378 20.71 7.42 4.13
N LEU A 379 20.09 8.31 3.34
CA LEU A 379 19.21 7.93 2.22
C LEU A 379 19.98 7.15 1.15
N ALA A 380 21.17 7.63 0.76
CA ALA A 380 22.03 6.96 -0.22
C ALA A 380 22.43 5.55 0.26
N GLU A 381 22.86 5.42 1.52
CA GLU A 381 23.18 4.12 2.12
C GLU A 381 21.95 3.19 2.10
N THR A 382 20.80 3.66 2.57
CA THR A 382 19.58 2.85 2.64
C THR A 382 19.12 2.40 1.24
N LEU A 383 19.18 3.29 0.24
CA LEU A 383 18.89 2.98 -1.16
C LEU A 383 19.83 1.90 -1.70
N ASP A 384 21.14 2.05 -1.48
CA ASP A 384 22.15 1.13 -2.00
C ASP A 384 22.03 -0.25 -1.33
N LEU A 385 21.70 -0.31 -0.03
CA LEU A 385 21.40 -1.54 0.69
C LEU A 385 20.12 -2.23 0.19
N ASN A 386 19.05 -1.48 -0.03
CA ASN A 386 17.81 -2.01 -0.61
C ASN A 386 18.09 -2.64 -1.98
N LYS A 387 18.78 -1.91 -2.88
CA LYS A 387 19.16 -2.40 -4.22
C LYS A 387 20.06 -3.64 -4.16
N ARG A 388 20.89 -3.78 -3.13
CA ARG A 388 21.85 -4.88 -3.03
C ARG A 388 21.25 -6.14 -2.41
N TYR A 389 20.47 -5.98 -1.34
CA TYR A 389 20.12 -7.10 -0.47
C TYR A 389 18.65 -7.49 -0.48
N PHE A 390 17.73 -6.53 -0.66
CA PHE A 390 16.29 -6.82 -0.59
C PHE A 390 15.61 -6.82 -1.95
N TYR A 391 16.03 -5.93 -2.85
CA TYR A 391 15.44 -5.72 -4.16
C TYR A 391 16.53 -5.61 -5.23
N PRO A 392 17.27 -6.70 -5.50
CA PRO A 392 18.29 -6.71 -6.55
C PRO A 392 17.67 -6.59 -7.94
N ARG A 393 18.51 -6.23 -8.93
CA ARG A 393 18.08 -6.10 -10.34
C ARG A 393 17.54 -7.41 -10.94
N GLN A 394 17.79 -8.56 -10.29
CA GLN A 394 17.10 -9.82 -10.56
C GLN A 394 15.93 -9.96 -9.57
N PRO A 395 14.69 -9.56 -9.91
CA PRO A 395 13.62 -9.40 -8.93
C PRO A 395 13.16 -10.70 -8.26
N GLY A 396 13.34 -11.85 -8.92
CA GLY A 396 13.11 -13.15 -8.30
C GLY A 396 13.98 -13.39 -7.06
N ARG A 397 15.13 -12.71 -6.95
CA ARG A 397 16.03 -12.80 -5.77
C ARG A 397 15.68 -11.81 -4.66
N SER A 398 14.54 -11.11 -4.77
CA SER A 398 14.00 -10.31 -3.66
C SER A 398 13.72 -11.19 -2.45
N CYS A 399 13.77 -10.62 -1.26
CA CYS A 399 13.54 -11.37 -0.02
C CYS A 399 12.97 -10.48 1.08
N PHE A 400 12.33 -11.09 2.08
CA PHE A 400 11.76 -10.36 3.22
C PHE A 400 12.82 -9.97 4.27
N HIS A 401 13.80 -10.85 4.50
CA HIS A 401 14.71 -10.71 5.65
C HIS A 401 16.17 -11.03 5.30
N ARG A 402 17.07 -10.37 6.01
CA ARG A 402 18.51 -10.65 6.04
C ARG A 402 18.97 -10.72 7.49
N GLN A 403 20.02 -11.50 7.74
CA GLN A 403 20.71 -11.45 9.03
C GLN A 403 21.37 -10.07 9.22
N LEU A 404 21.75 -9.73 10.46
CA LEU A 404 22.39 -8.44 10.77
C LEU A 404 23.66 -8.17 9.94
N ASN A 405 24.39 -9.23 9.57
CA ASN A 405 25.58 -9.17 8.71
C ASN A 405 25.27 -9.30 7.20
N TRP A 406 24.01 -9.14 6.81
CA TRP A 406 23.50 -9.26 5.44
C TRP A 406 23.54 -10.66 4.80
N LYS A 407 23.90 -11.71 5.56
CA LYS A 407 23.76 -13.08 5.07
C LYS A 407 22.28 -13.43 4.85
N PRO A 408 21.98 -14.33 3.89
CA PRO A 408 20.62 -14.86 3.74
C PRO A 408 20.07 -15.46 5.04
N VAL A 409 18.76 -15.29 5.24
CA VAL A 409 18.00 -16.00 6.26
C VAL A 409 17.52 -17.32 5.67
N THR A 410 17.61 -18.41 6.43
CA THR A 410 17.19 -19.76 6.01
C THR A 410 15.89 -20.21 6.67
N ASP A 411 15.29 -19.37 7.52
CA ASP A 411 13.97 -19.61 8.11
C ASP A 411 12.91 -19.68 6.99
N PRO A 412 12.14 -20.79 6.87
CA PRO A 412 11.08 -20.91 5.87
C PRO A 412 10.03 -19.81 5.94
N ASN A 413 9.78 -19.22 7.11
CA ASN A 413 8.81 -18.12 7.28
C ASN A 413 9.31 -16.79 6.67
N SER A 414 10.60 -16.70 6.37
CA SER A 414 11.22 -15.56 5.69
C SER A 414 11.43 -15.81 4.19
N ALA A 415 11.03 -16.97 3.68
CA ALA A 415 11.21 -17.33 2.27
C ALA A 415 10.22 -16.59 1.35
N GLY A 416 10.62 -16.42 0.09
CA GLY A 416 9.80 -15.80 -0.95
C GLY A 416 9.95 -14.28 -1.03
N LEU A 417 9.03 -13.68 -1.80
CA LEU A 417 8.98 -12.26 -2.09
C LEU A 417 7.52 -11.76 -2.08
N SER A 418 7.37 -10.44 -2.00
CA SER A 418 6.08 -9.77 -2.19
C SER A 418 6.10 -8.97 -3.49
N TYR A 419 5.12 -9.22 -4.36
CA TYR A 419 4.99 -8.48 -5.61
C TYR A 419 4.66 -7.00 -5.37
N GLY A 420 3.89 -6.71 -4.31
CA GLY A 420 3.60 -5.35 -3.86
C GLY A 420 4.87 -4.61 -3.45
N HIS A 421 5.70 -5.18 -2.57
CA HIS A 421 6.97 -4.54 -2.20
C HIS A 421 7.94 -4.40 -3.37
N ASN A 422 7.98 -5.35 -4.31
CA ASN A 422 8.84 -5.24 -5.49
C ASN A 422 8.48 -4.02 -6.35
N VAL A 423 7.18 -3.82 -6.64
CA VAL A 423 6.74 -2.66 -7.43
C VAL A 423 6.79 -1.36 -6.61
N GLU A 424 6.54 -1.41 -5.30
CA GLU A 424 6.67 -0.27 -4.40
C GLU A 424 8.10 0.25 -4.34
N PHE A 425 9.06 -0.67 -4.09
CA PHE A 425 10.48 -0.36 -4.16
C PHE A 425 10.86 0.24 -5.51
N ALA A 426 10.37 -0.32 -6.61
CA ALA A 426 10.73 0.14 -7.95
C ALA A 426 10.45 1.63 -8.14
N TRP A 427 9.25 2.11 -7.79
CA TRP A 427 8.90 3.52 -7.97
C TRP A 427 9.48 4.42 -6.87
N LEU A 428 9.58 3.96 -5.62
CA LEU A 428 10.22 4.70 -4.53
C LEU A 428 11.73 4.88 -4.74
N MET A 429 12.40 3.91 -5.37
CA MET A 429 13.80 4.01 -5.77
C MET A 429 14.02 5.22 -6.68
N LEU A 430 13.16 5.44 -7.66
CA LEU A 430 13.26 6.60 -8.56
C LEU A 430 13.08 7.92 -7.80
N ARG A 431 12.18 7.94 -6.80
CA ARG A 431 11.99 9.10 -5.91
C ARG A 431 13.23 9.39 -5.08
N ALA A 432 13.81 8.37 -4.45
CA ALA A 432 15.05 8.50 -3.69
C ALA A 432 16.22 8.98 -4.57
N GLU A 433 16.37 8.42 -5.77
CA GLU A 433 17.39 8.84 -6.73
C GLU A 433 17.22 10.30 -7.16
N ALA A 434 15.98 10.76 -7.37
CA ALA A 434 15.71 12.16 -7.69
C ALA A 434 16.13 13.13 -6.56
N VAL A 435 15.84 12.80 -5.29
CA VAL A 435 16.26 13.61 -4.12
C VAL A 435 17.78 13.62 -3.94
N LEU A 436 18.44 12.51 -4.27
CA LEU A 436 19.90 12.38 -4.29
C LEU A 436 20.56 12.96 -5.54
N GLU A 437 19.77 13.49 -6.48
CA GLU A 437 20.26 14.01 -7.76
C GLU A 437 21.04 12.97 -8.58
N ARG A 438 20.69 11.69 -8.41
CA ARG A 438 21.23 10.55 -9.17
C ARG A 438 20.41 10.33 -10.45
N ARG A 439 21.05 9.75 -11.47
CA ARG A 439 20.33 9.33 -12.68
C ARG A 439 19.30 8.25 -12.33
N PRO A 440 18.06 8.32 -12.87
CA PRO A 440 17.03 7.35 -12.58
C PRO A 440 17.38 5.97 -13.13
N SER A 441 17.33 4.95 -12.27
CA SER A 441 17.61 3.54 -12.58
C SER A 441 16.45 2.86 -13.27
N TRP A 442 16.01 3.39 -14.41
CA TRP A 442 14.85 2.87 -15.15
C TRP A 442 14.94 1.38 -15.51
N ALA A 443 16.13 0.89 -15.86
CA ALA A 443 16.33 -0.53 -16.16
C ALA A 443 16.17 -1.45 -14.93
N HIS A 444 16.26 -0.90 -13.71
CA HIS A 444 15.97 -1.62 -12.48
C HIS A 444 14.47 -1.54 -12.14
N PHE A 445 13.86 -0.36 -12.34
CA PHE A 445 12.41 -0.18 -12.24
C PHE A 445 11.65 -1.16 -13.17
N GLU A 446 12.01 -1.18 -14.45
CA GLU A 446 11.37 -2.04 -15.45
C GLU A 446 11.59 -3.53 -15.15
N ALA A 447 12.72 -3.91 -14.53
CA ALA A 447 12.97 -5.30 -14.14
C ALA A 447 11.92 -5.76 -13.12
N HIS A 448 11.74 -5.03 -12.02
CA HIS A 448 10.75 -5.35 -10.98
C HIS A 448 9.32 -5.31 -11.52
N LEU A 449 8.96 -4.28 -12.30
CA LEU A 449 7.62 -4.18 -12.87
C LEU A 449 7.32 -5.35 -13.82
N ARG A 450 8.24 -5.69 -14.74
CA ARG A 450 8.04 -6.81 -15.68
C ARG A 450 8.00 -8.16 -14.98
N HIS A 451 8.81 -8.36 -13.93
CA HIS A 451 8.77 -9.57 -13.13
C HIS A 451 7.41 -9.71 -12.42
N SER A 452 6.95 -8.67 -11.74
CA SER A 452 5.65 -8.66 -11.09
C SER A 452 4.50 -8.83 -12.08
N LEU A 453 4.58 -8.25 -13.29
CA LEU A 453 3.59 -8.49 -14.34
C LEU A 453 3.63 -9.93 -14.86
N ARG A 454 4.80 -10.56 -14.93
CA ARG A 454 4.93 -11.93 -15.46
C ARG A 454 4.48 -13.02 -14.48
N TYR A 455 4.82 -12.88 -13.21
CA TYR A 455 4.64 -13.93 -12.20
C TYR A 455 3.61 -13.60 -11.12
N GLY A 456 3.33 -12.31 -10.94
CA GLY A 456 2.52 -11.78 -9.86
C GLY A 456 1.30 -10.98 -10.30
N TYR A 457 0.88 -11.09 -11.57
CA TYR A 457 -0.25 -10.35 -12.10
C TYR A 457 -1.25 -11.27 -12.80
N ASP A 458 -2.53 -11.01 -12.58
CA ASP A 458 -3.62 -11.76 -13.17
C ASP A 458 -3.98 -11.19 -14.55
N HIS A 459 -3.50 -11.83 -15.61
CA HIS A 459 -3.79 -11.41 -16.97
C HIS A 459 -5.24 -11.69 -17.41
N GLN A 460 -6.03 -12.46 -16.65
CA GLN A 460 -7.43 -12.74 -16.97
C GLN A 460 -8.36 -11.68 -16.41
N TRP A 461 -8.22 -11.33 -15.13
CA TRP A 461 -9.13 -10.40 -14.43
C TRP A 461 -8.49 -9.06 -14.06
N GLY A 462 -7.17 -8.99 -14.05
CA GLY A 462 -6.43 -7.85 -13.51
C GLY A 462 -6.12 -8.00 -12.02
N GLY A 463 -5.24 -7.13 -11.54
CA GLY A 463 -4.80 -7.15 -10.15
C GLY A 463 -3.54 -7.99 -9.93
N PHE A 464 -2.74 -7.54 -8.96
CA PHE A 464 -1.50 -8.18 -8.53
C PHE A 464 -1.76 -9.18 -7.40
N TYR A 465 -1.12 -10.34 -7.48
CA TYR A 465 -1.07 -11.36 -6.44
C TYR A 465 -0.18 -10.94 -5.27
N ALA A 466 -0.38 -11.53 -4.09
CA ALA A 466 0.28 -11.11 -2.86
C ALA A 466 1.77 -11.52 -2.80
N ARG A 467 2.07 -12.80 -3.04
CA ARG A 467 3.42 -13.37 -2.82
C ARG A 467 3.81 -14.42 -3.85
N GLY A 468 5.13 -14.58 -4.00
CA GLY A 468 5.73 -15.59 -4.86
C GLY A 468 7.09 -16.03 -4.36
N LEU A 469 7.77 -16.81 -5.19
CA LEU A 469 9.12 -17.30 -4.95
C LEU A 469 9.89 -17.29 -6.29
N ASP A 470 11.07 -16.68 -6.30
CA ASP A 470 11.95 -16.64 -7.47
C ASP A 470 11.22 -16.20 -8.76
N ASP A 471 11.43 -16.94 -9.85
CA ASP A 471 10.82 -16.75 -11.16
C ASP A 471 9.74 -17.84 -11.41
N GLN A 472 8.94 -18.12 -10.38
CA GLN A 472 7.86 -19.12 -10.39
C GLN A 472 6.48 -18.47 -10.31
N PRO A 473 5.39 -19.17 -10.69
CA PRO A 473 4.03 -18.71 -10.45
C PRO A 473 3.81 -18.29 -8.98
N ALA A 474 2.95 -17.30 -8.76
CA ALA A 474 2.59 -16.83 -7.43
C ALA A 474 2.19 -17.98 -6.49
N THR A 475 2.76 -17.98 -5.28
CA THR A 475 2.45 -18.96 -4.23
C THR A 475 1.24 -18.52 -3.40
N ASP A 476 0.94 -17.23 -3.38
CA ASP A 476 -0.24 -16.64 -2.77
C ASP A 476 -0.91 -15.70 -3.77
N ALA A 477 -2.03 -16.16 -4.32
CA ALA A 477 -2.80 -15.47 -5.35
C ALA A 477 -3.91 -14.56 -4.79
N ASP A 478 -3.94 -14.30 -3.48
CA ASP A 478 -4.82 -13.29 -2.91
C ASP A 478 -4.49 -11.89 -3.49
N LYS A 479 -5.52 -11.06 -3.60
CA LYS A 479 -5.46 -9.68 -4.08
C LYS A 479 -5.66 -8.72 -2.90
N ILE A 480 -4.55 -8.27 -2.32
CA ILE A 480 -4.54 -7.39 -1.14
C ILE A 480 -4.53 -5.92 -1.59
N TRP A 481 -5.34 -5.08 -0.94
CA TRP A 481 -5.58 -3.68 -1.33
C TRP A 481 -4.29 -2.85 -1.56
N TRP A 482 -3.32 -2.94 -0.65
CA TRP A 482 -2.09 -2.16 -0.75
C TRP A 482 -1.21 -2.66 -1.90
N VAL A 483 -1.20 -3.97 -2.18
CA VAL A 483 -0.50 -4.53 -3.35
C VAL A 483 -1.08 -3.97 -4.65
N GLN A 484 -2.41 -3.78 -4.70
CA GLN A 484 -3.07 -3.17 -5.85
C GLN A 484 -2.70 -1.68 -5.97
N ALA A 485 -2.64 -0.97 -4.84
CA ALA A 485 -2.29 0.45 -4.82
C ALA A 485 -0.86 0.70 -5.29
N GLU A 486 0.10 -0.12 -4.84
CA GLU A 486 1.48 0.00 -5.27
C GLU A 486 1.69 -0.43 -6.73
N GLY A 487 0.93 -1.44 -7.18
CA GLY A 487 0.83 -1.77 -8.60
C GLY A 487 0.29 -0.62 -9.45
N LEU A 488 -0.75 0.08 -8.97
CA LEU A 488 -1.32 1.25 -9.62
C LEU A 488 -0.30 2.40 -9.71
N ALA A 489 0.43 2.67 -8.63
CA ALA A 489 1.49 3.69 -8.61
C ALA A 489 2.62 3.36 -9.61
N ALA A 490 3.12 2.12 -9.59
CA ALA A 490 4.19 1.70 -10.50
C ALA A 490 3.75 1.73 -11.97
N LEU A 491 2.56 1.21 -12.30
CA LEU A 491 2.03 1.25 -13.67
C LEU A 491 1.76 2.69 -14.13
N THR A 492 1.29 3.57 -13.23
CA THR A 492 1.14 5.00 -13.53
C THR A 492 2.48 5.63 -13.91
N VAL A 493 3.53 5.41 -13.11
CA VAL A 493 4.89 5.88 -13.41
C VAL A 493 5.39 5.31 -14.75
N ALA A 494 5.19 4.01 -14.99
CA ALA A 494 5.61 3.37 -16.23
C ALA A 494 4.93 4.00 -17.45
N VAL A 495 3.61 4.14 -17.43
CA VAL A 495 2.85 4.70 -18.56
C VAL A 495 3.21 6.17 -18.81
N GLN A 496 3.49 6.97 -17.77
CA GLN A 496 3.88 8.36 -17.95
C GLN A 496 5.26 8.53 -18.58
N TYR A 497 6.26 7.77 -18.14
CA TYR A 497 7.66 8.02 -18.48
C TYR A 497 8.25 7.01 -19.46
N ARG A 498 7.63 5.85 -19.60
CA ARG A 498 8.03 4.71 -20.44
C ARG A 498 6.81 4.06 -21.10
N PRO A 499 6.03 4.82 -21.88
CA PRO A 499 4.78 4.32 -22.45
C PRO A 499 5.04 3.08 -23.29
N ASP A 500 4.37 1.99 -22.93
CA ASP A 500 4.35 0.71 -23.61
C ASP A 500 2.92 0.18 -23.55
N GLN A 501 2.42 -0.38 -24.66
CA GLN A 501 1.03 -0.82 -24.73
C GLN A 501 0.70 -1.88 -23.68
N ALA A 502 1.64 -2.78 -23.35
CA ALA A 502 1.42 -3.80 -22.32
C ALA A 502 1.25 -3.19 -20.92
N TYR A 503 1.93 -2.07 -20.62
CA TYR A 503 1.75 -1.35 -19.36
C TYR A 503 0.42 -0.59 -19.32
N ILE A 504 -0.02 -0.02 -20.44
CA ILE A 504 -1.33 0.63 -20.56
C ILE A 504 -2.44 -0.39 -20.34
N ASP A 505 -2.37 -1.54 -21.02
CA ASP A 505 -3.37 -2.61 -20.90
C ASP A 505 -3.42 -3.17 -19.46
N ALA A 506 -2.25 -3.37 -18.83
CA ALA A 506 -2.18 -3.79 -17.43
C ALA A 506 -2.76 -2.74 -16.47
N LEU A 507 -2.49 -1.45 -16.70
CA LEU A 507 -3.03 -0.35 -15.91
C LEU A 507 -4.56 -0.27 -16.00
N GLU A 508 -5.10 -0.28 -17.21
CA GLU A 508 -6.55 -0.17 -17.44
C GLU A 508 -7.28 -1.40 -16.90
N LYS A 509 -6.70 -2.60 -17.02
CA LYS A 509 -7.25 -3.82 -16.44
C LYS A 509 -7.18 -3.84 -14.91
N LEU A 510 -6.12 -3.31 -14.30
CA LEU A 510 -6.03 -3.11 -12.84
C LEU A 510 -7.12 -2.14 -12.36
N LEU A 511 -7.32 -1.02 -13.06
CA LEU A 511 -8.36 -0.04 -12.73
C LEU A 511 -9.76 -0.64 -12.81
N ASP A 512 -10.00 -1.49 -13.81
CA ASP A 512 -11.25 -2.23 -13.93
C ASP A 512 -11.44 -3.20 -12.75
N PHE A 513 -10.41 -4.00 -12.43
CA PHE A 513 -10.44 -4.93 -11.30
C PHE A 513 -10.76 -4.22 -9.98
N VAL A 514 -10.01 -3.16 -9.68
CA VAL A 514 -10.17 -2.40 -8.44
C VAL A 514 -11.55 -1.75 -8.37
N THR A 515 -12.02 -1.19 -9.48
CA THR A 515 -13.33 -0.51 -9.52
C THR A 515 -14.49 -1.48 -9.35
N ARG A 516 -14.40 -2.70 -9.91
CA ARG A 516 -15.49 -3.68 -9.92
C ARG A 516 -15.51 -4.58 -8.71
N TYR A 517 -14.35 -4.99 -8.21
CA TYR A 517 -14.25 -6.06 -7.21
C TYR A 517 -13.68 -5.54 -5.88
N GLN A 518 -12.62 -4.73 -5.92
CA GLN A 518 -11.93 -4.31 -4.69
C GLN A 518 -12.67 -3.17 -3.98
N ALA A 519 -13.26 -2.22 -4.70
CA ALA A 519 -13.98 -1.10 -4.11
C ALA A 519 -15.39 -1.51 -3.64
N ASP A 520 -15.73 -1.18 -2.39
CA ASP A 520 -17.10 -1.28 -1.87
C ASP A 520 -18.00 -0.16 -2.44
N ARG A 521 -19.28 -0.15 -2.09
CA ARG A 521 -20.29 0.82 -2.54
C ARG A 521 -19.94 2.28 -2.22
N ASP A 522 -19.17 2.49 -1.16
CA ASP A 522 -18.65 3.80 -0.76
C ASP A 522 -17.31 4.17 -1.45
N GLY A 523 -16.80 3.29 -2.32
CA GLY A 523 -15.53 3.48 -3.03
C GLY A 523 -14.30 3.12 -2.22
N ILE A 524 -14.43 2.75 -0.94
CA ILE A 524 -13.30 2.32 -0.11
C ILE A 524 -12.93 0.90 -0.51
N TRP A 525 -11.63 0.66 -0.67
CA TRP A 525 -11.17 -0.66 -1.07
C TRP A 525 -11.32 -1.61 0.12
N LEU A 526 -11.85 -2.80 -0.14
CA LEU A 526 -11.84 -3.93 0.79
C LEU A 526 -10.42 -4.44 0.96
N ASP A 527 -10.10 -5.03 2.11
CA ASP A 527 -8.74 -5.42 2.43
C ASP A 527 -8.18 -6.52 1.51
N THR A 528 -8.89 -7.65 1.39
CA THR A 528 -8.38 -8.79 0.62
C THR A 528 -9.48 -9.50 -0.16
N LEU A 529 -9.20 -9.78 -1.43
CA LEU A 529 -9.99 -10.68 -2.27
C LEU A 529 -9.20 -11.96 -2.59
N THR A 530 -9.91 -13.03 -2.92
CA THR A 530 -9.32 -14.21 -3.56
C THR A 530 -8.93 -13.92 -5.02
N ALA A 531 -8.16 -14.82 -5.64
CA ALA A 531 -7.75 -14.70 -7.04
C ALA A 531 -8.92 -14.52 -8.02
N ASP A 532 -10.05 -15.21 -7.78
CA ASP A 532 -11.29 -15.12 -8.57
C ASP A 532 -12.19 -13.93 -8.20
N GLY A 533 -11.69 -12.99 -7.39
CA GLY A 533 -12.36 -11.73 -7.07
C GLY A 533 -13.45 -11.82 -5.99
N LYS A 534 -13.52 -12.91 -5.22
CA LYS A 534 -14.44 -13.02 -4.07
C LYS A 534 -13.86 -12.33 -2.84
N VAL A 535 -14.73 -11.72 -2.05
CA VAL A 535 -14.31 -11.06 -0.79
C VAL A 535 -13.82 -12.10 0.21
N LYS A 536 -12.54 -12.01 0.59
CA LYS A 536 -11.91 -12.85 1.62
C LYS A 536 -11.86 -12.12 2.96
N ASN A 537 -11.48 -10.84 2.95
CA ASN A 537 -11.51 -9.96 4.10
C ASN A 537 -12.26 -8.66 3.75
N PRO A 538 -13.49 -8.44 4.28
CA PRO A 538 -14.30 -7.27 3.98
C PRO A 538 -13.87 -6.00 4.75
N ALA A 539 -12.76 -6.03 5.49
CA ALA A 539 -12.32 -4.88 6.26
C ALA A 539 -12.02 -3.67 5.37
N LYS A 540 -12.47 -2.50 5.81
CA LYS A 540 -12.25 -1.20 5.15
C LYS A 540 -11.26 -0.33 5.91
N ALA A 541 -11.21 -0.47 7.23
CA ALA A 541 -10.29 0.24 8.10
C ALA A 541 -9.91 -0.61 9.33
N HIS A 542 -8.61 -0.72 9.59
CA HIS A 542 -8.04 -1.37 10.78
C HIS A 542 -6.59 -0.89 10.97
N ASN A 543 -5.88 -1.40 11.98
CA ASN A 543 -4.53 -0.92 12.32
C ASN A 543 -3.48 -0.99 11.19
N TRP A 544 -3.71 -1.79 10.14
CA TRP A 544 -2.84 -1.86 8.96
C TRP A 544 -3.41 -1.13 7.74
N LYS A 545 -4.71 -0.81 7.73
CA LYS A 545 -5.42 -0.18 6.62
C LYS A 545 -6.01 1.17 7.05
N ALA A 546 -5.40 2.22 6.53
CA ALA A 546 -5.72 3.63 6.78
C ALA A 546 -5.83 4.38 5.43
N ASN A 547 -6.22 5.65 5.48
CA ASN A 547 -6.07 6.63 4.40
C ASN A 547 -4.57 6.77 4.03
N TYR A 548 -4.06 5.87 3.20
CA TYR A 548 -2.63 5.86 2.85
C TYR A 548 -2.36 5.33 1.44
N HIS A 549 -2.13 4.02 1.27
CA HIS A 549 -1.66 3.45 0.00
C HIS A 549 -2.63 3.72 -1.15
N ASP A 550 -3.91 3.37 -0.97
CA ASP A 550 -4.98 3.54 -1.97
C ASP A 550 -5.21 5.03 -2.29
N VAL A 551 -5.36 5.88 -1.28
CA VAL A 551 -5.55 7.33 -1.48
C VAL A 551 -4.35 7.94 -2.21
N ARG A 552 -3.11 7.60 -1.83
CA ARG A 552 -1.89 8.06 -2.50
C ARG A 552 -1.88 7.64 -3.97
N ALA A 553 -2.08 6.35 -4.23
CA ALA A 553 -2.02 5.80 -5.58
C ALA A 553 -3.11 6.41 -6.48
N LEU A 554 -4.33 6.59 -5.94
CA LEU A 554 -5.43 7.23 -6.65
C LEU A 554 -5.13 8.70 -6.99
N ILE A 555 -4.58 9.47 -6.06
CA ILE A 555 -4.17 10.86 -6.31
C ILE A 555 -3.07 10.90 -7.36
N MET A 556 -2.03 10.06 -7.23
CA MET A 556 -0.95 9.96 -8.22
C MET A 556 -1.49 9.66 -9.62
N PHE A 557 -2.43 8.72 -9.73
CA PHE A 557 -3.06 8.36 -10.99
C PHE A 557 -3.87 9.53 -11.60
N VAL A 558 -4.70 10.21 -10.80
CA VAL A 558 -5.52 11.34 -11.27
C VAL A 558 -4.65 12.51 -11.71
N GLU A 559 -3.57 12.81 -11.00
CA GLU A 559 -2.61 13.86 -11.41
C GLU A 559 -1.85 13.47 -12.68
N ALA A 560 -1.60 12.17 -12.86
CA ALA A 560 -0.85 11.67 -13.99
C ALA A 560 -1.64 11.70 -15.31
N PHE A 561 -2.94 11.48 -15.21
CA PHE A 561 -3.88 11.44 -16.33
C PHE A 561 -5.05 12.37 -16.03
N PRO A 562 -4.82 13.70 -15.98
CA PRO A 562 -5.86 14.64 -15.61
C PRO A 562 -7.07 14.43 -16.54
N PRO A 563 -8.29 14.46 -16.00
CA PRO A 563 -9.47 14.27 -16.83
C PRO A 563 -9.46 15.30 -17.95
N SER A 564 -9.75 14.87 -19.18
CA SER A 564 -10.00 15.81 -20.27
C SER A 564 -11.16 16.72 -19.85
N GLU A 565 -11.02 18.03 -20.05
CA GLU A 565 -12.08 18.99 -19.72
C GLU A 565 -13.38 18.58 -20.43
N LYS A 566 -14.31 18.02 -19.65
CA LYS A 566 -15.62 17.46 -20.03
C LYS A 566 -15.54 16.16 -20.86
N PRO A 567 -16.34 15.14 -20.50
CA PRO A 567 -16.87 14.26 -21.52
C PRO A 567 -17.74 15.15 -22.39
N VAL A 568 -17.24 15.54 -23.57
CA VAL A 568 -18.11 16.07 -24.63
C VAL A 568 -19.19 15.01 -24.74
N ARG A 569 -20.42 15.33 -24.31
CA ARG A 569 -21.61 14.64 -24.77
C ARG A 569 -21.57 14.78 -26.28
N ARG A 570 -20.92 13.83 -26.96
CA ARG A 570 -21.03 13.63 -28.39
C ARG A 570 -22.48 13.18 -28.55
N ARG A 571 -23.38 14.17 -28.59
CA ARG A 571 -24.73 13.97 -29.08
C ARG A 571 -24.54 13.31 -30.43
N HIS A 572 -25.02 12.08 -30.55
CA HIS A 572 -25.31 11.47 -31.83
C HIS A 572 -26.05 12.53 -32.66
N ARG A 573 -25.37 13.15 -33.62
CA ARG A 573 -26.04 13.58 -34.83
C ARG A 573 -26.16 12.32 -35.64
N GLY A 574 -27.29 11.64 -35.48
CA GLY A 574 -27.75 10.69 -36.48
C GLY A 574 -28.07 11.44 -37.78
N PRO A 575 -28.10 10.73 -38.91
CA PRO A 575 -28.46 11.29 -40.21
C PRO A 575 -29.87 11.88 -40.23
#